data_AF-A0A183T1F6-F1
#
_entry.id   AF-A0A183T1F6-F1
#
_cell.length_a   1.000
_cell.length_b   1.000
_cell.length_c   1.000
_cell.angle_alpha   90.00
_cell.angle_beta   90.00
_cell.angle_gamma   90.00
#
_symmetry.space_group_name_H-M   'P 1'
#
loop_
_entity.id
_entity.type
_entity.pdbx_description
1 polymer ?
#
loop_
_entity_poly.entity_id
_entity_poly.type
_entity_poly.pdbx_seq_one_letter_code
_entity_poly.pdbx_strand_id
1 'polypeptide(L)'
;MNKALFKFTILTPLTFLPPDHPEAYDCPVTEQFAKVVADRVWDGLHRPIYTPSTAGEAFLNSDFDTFENRFLKNSEYAILVVAGQQAICLDLIYGRLLVFLTLRPTWRQRFILIYIGDPVGQSLFEPTIFETETLTFSESPGVWHTETKNWDKLLGILRSKFGGHAQFRLNFQ
;
A
#
# COMPACT_ATOMS: atom_id res chain seq x y z
N MET A 1 17.60 -14.85 -8.40
CA MET A 1 16.66 -14.12 -7.51
C MET A 1 16.92 -12.63 -7.71
N ASN A 2 16.03 -11.89 -8.38
CA ASN A 2 16.21 -10.44 -8.51
C ASN A 2 16.10 -9.81 -7.11
N LYS A 3 17.13 -9.08 -6.71
CA LYS A 3 17.18 -8.40 -5.41
C LYS A 3 16.22 -7.21 -5.51
N ALA A 4 15.17 -7.18 -4.68
CA ALA A 4 14.29 -6.01 -4.60
C ALA A 4 15.13 -4.77 -4.29
N LEU A 5 14.98 -3.73 -5.12
CA LEU A 5 15.73 -2.48 -4.99
C LEU A 5 15.15 -1.64 -3.87
N PHE A 6 13.82 -1.57 -3.79
CA PHE A 6 13.08 -0.76 -2.84
C PHE A 6 12.45 -1.60 -1.73
N LYS A 7 12.28 -0.99 -0.56
CA LYS A 7 11.55 -1.65 0.52
C LYS A 7 10.07 -1.74 0.19
N PHE A 8 9.51 -0.66 -0.31
CA PHE A 8 8.15 -0.64 -0.82
C PHE A 8 7.98 0.45 -1.85
N THR A 9 6.86 0.34 -2.57
CA THR A 9 6.27 1.44 -3.33
C THR A 9 5.11 2.02 -2.53
N ILE A 10 5.02 3.35 -2.38
CA ILE A 10 3.82 4.00 -1.82
C ILE A 10 2.93 4.44 -2.98
N LEU A 11 1.64 4.13 -2.90
CA LEU A 11 0.62 4.58 -3.85
C LEU A 11 -0.47 5.34 -3.07
N THR A 12 -0.73 6.56 -3.51
CA THR A 12 -1.80 7.43 -3.02
C THR A 12 -2.90 7.58 -4.07
N PRO A 13 -4.11 8.07 -3.72
CA PRO A 13 -5.19 8.32 -4.67
C PRO A 13 -4.73 9.05 -5.92
N LEU A 14 -3.89 10.08 -5.77
CA LEU A 14 -3.26 10.81 -6.87
C LEU A 14 -2.65 9.87 -7.92
N THR A 15 -1.93 8.82 -7.48
CA THR A 15 -1.17 7.93 -8.36
C THR A 15 -1.97 6.74 -8.88
N PHE A 16 -2.86 6.16 -8.07
CA PHE A 16 -3.53 4.89 -8.39
C PHE A 16 -4.95 5.07 -8.96
N LEU A 17 -5.54 6.26 -8.88
CA LEU A 17 -6.84 6.56 -9.48
C LEU A 17 -6.70 6.98 -10.95
N PRO A 18 -7.79 6.89 -11.75
CA PRO A 18 -7.81 7.46 -13.08
C PRO A 18 -7.32 8.92 -13.11
N PRO A 19 -6.57 9.39 -14.12
CA PRO A 19 -6.12 10.78 -14.18
C PRO A 19 -7.26 11.82 -14.16
N ASP A 20 -8.46 11.42 -14.53
CA ASP A 20 -9.70 12.20 -14.60
C ASP A 20 -10.66 11.91 -13.44
N HIS A 21 -10.17 11.33 -12.33
CA HIS A 21 -10.98 11.05 -11.17
C HIS A 21 -11.51 12.35 -10.50
N PRO A 22 -12.64 12.29 -9.78
CA PRO A 22 -13.17 13.45 -9.07
C PRO A 22 -12.17 14.04 -8.07
N GLU A 23 -11.95 15.37 -8.11
CA GLU A 23 -11.08 16.10 -7.17
C GLU A 23 -11.42 15.84 -5.70
N ALA A 24 -12.65 15.45 -5.40
CA ALA A 24 -13.08 15.09 -4.05
C ALA A 24 -12.32 13.88 -3.46
N TYR A 25 -11.65 13.07 -4.28
CA TYR A 25 -10.81 11.95 -3.83
C TYR A 25 -9.34 12.34 -3.63
N ASP A 26 -8.91 13.50 -4.14
CA ASP A 26 -7.60 14.04 -3.83
C ASP A 26 -7.61 14.62 -2.41
N CYS A 27 -6.70 14.14 -1.57
CA CYS A 27 -6.57 14.63 -0.21
C CYS A 27 -5.09 14.95 0.08
N PRO A 28 -4.70 16.23 0.23
CA PRO A 28 -3.30 16.60 0.48
C PRO A 28 -2.66 15.88 1.68
N VAL A 29 -3.47 15.45 2.65
CA VAL A 29 -3.01 14.70 3.82
C VAL A 29 -2.42 13.34 3.44
N THR A 30 -2.86 12.69 2.34
CA THR A 30 -2.31 11.39 1.91
C THR A 30 -0.88 11.54 1.41
N GLU A 31 -0.58 12.59 0.65
CA GLU A 31 0.79 12.89 0.19
C GLU A 31 1.70 13.26 1.37
N GLN A 32 1.17 14.08 2.29
CA GLN A 32 1.91 14.44 3.50
C GLN A 32 2.24 13.20 4.34
N PHE A 33 1.27 12.31 4.55
CA PHE A 33 1.47 11.08 5.30
C PHE A 33 2.41 10.10 4.58
N ALA A 34 2.26 9.95 3.25
CA ALA A 34 3.16 9.14 2.43
C ALA A 34 4.62 9.57 2.61
N LYS A 35 4.89 10.88 2.63
CA LYS A 35 6.21 11.41 2.94
C LYS A 35 6.68 11.04 4.35
N VAL A 36 5.82 11.18 5.36
CA VAL A 36 6.15 10.79 6.75
C VAL A 36 6.48 9.30 6.86
N VAL A 37 5.73 8.43 6.18
CA VAL A 37 6.01 6.98 6.10
C VAL A 37 7.38 6.75 5.46
N ALA A 38 7.66 7.43 4.34
CA ALA A 38 8.92 7.28 3.64
C ALA A 38 10.11 7.71 4.51
N ASP A 39 10.04 8.90 5.13
CA ASP A 39 11.08 9.43 6.01
C ASP A 39 11.31 8.50 7.21
N ARG A 40 10.25 8.05 7.88
CA ARG A 40 10.34 7.17 9.05
C ARG A 40 10.97 5.81 8.72
N VAL A 41 10.65 5.26 7.55
CA VAL A 41 11.21 3.98 7.10
C VAL A 41 12.65 4.15 6.67
N TRP A 42 12.99 5.25 6.01
CA TRP A 42 14.38 5.56 5.68
C TRP A 42 15.23 5.64 6.95
N ASP A 43 14.79 6.42 7.95
CA ASP A 43 15.49 6.56 9.22
C ASP A 43 15.59 5.24 10.00
N GLY A 44 14.52 4.43 9.96
CA GLY A 44 14.43 3.19 10.75
C GLY A 44 15.08 1.96 10.10
N LEU A 45 15.06 1.85 8.77
CA LEU A 45 15.48 0.67 8.02
C LEU A 45 16.60 0.93 7.02
N HIS A 46 16.91 2.19 6.70
CA HIS A 46 17.92 2.57 5.70
C HIS A 46 17.72 1.88 4.35
N ARG A 47 16.45 1.76 3.93
CA ARG A 47 16.08 1.13 2.66
C ARG A 47 15.37 2.14 1.77
N PRO A 48 15.68 2.18 0.47
CA PRO A 48 15.08 3.14 -0.44
C PRO A 48 13.61 2.79 -0.66
N ILE A 49 12.84 3.82 -0.99
CA ILE A 49 11.38 3.77 -1.20
C ILE A 49 11.10 4.32 -2.59
N TYR A 50 10.12 3.73 -3.27
CA TYR A 50 9.65 4.24 -4.54
C TYR A 50 8.32 4.97 -4.35
N THR A 51 8.25 6.23 -4.78
CA THR A 51 7.06 7.07 -4.68
C THR A 51 6.76 7.64 -6.06
N PRO A 52 5.80 7.05 -6.79
CA PRO A 52 5.21 7.70 -7.95
C PRO A 52 4.61 9.06 -7.52
N SER A 53 4.68 10.05 -8.40
CA SER A 53 4.30 11.45 -8.11
C SER A 53 3.43 12.08 -9.21
N THR A 54 3.09 11.32 -10.26
CA THR A 54 2.31 11.80 -11.40
C THR A 54 0.89 11.27 -11.32
N ALA A 55 -0.09 12.14 -11.61
CA ALA A 55 -1.50 11.80 -11.56
C ALA A 55 -1.82 10.58 -12.44
N GLY A 56 -2.43 9.57 -11.83
CA GLY A 56 -2.85 8.31 -12.45
C GLY A 56 -1.74 7.47 -13.09
N GLU A 57 -0.46 7.74 -12.81
CA GLU A 57 0.62 6.98 -13.46
C GLU A 57 0.63 5.51 -13.09
N ALA A 58 0.19 5.18 -11.88
CA ALA A 58 0.02 3.83 -11.36
C ALA A 58 -1.44 3.38 -11.39
N PHE A 59 -2.28 4.01 -12.22
CA PHE A 59 -3.66 3.58 -12.40
C PHE A 59 -3.72 2.21 -13.07
N LEU A 60 -4.43 1.28 -12.42
CA LEU A 60 -4.58 -0.10 -12.85
C LEU A 60 -5.62 -0.25 -13.99
N ASN A 61 -5.32 0.33 -15.16
CA ASN A 61 -6.32 0.55 -16.21
C ASN A 61 -6.47 -0.58 -17.26
N SER A 62 -5.43 -1.38 -17.53
CA SER A 62 -5.51 -2.46 -18.53
C SER A 62 -4.32 -3.42 -18.54
N ASP A 63 -3.09 -2.90 -18.49
CA ASP A 63 -1.88 -3.72 -18.57
C ASP A 63 -1.29 -3.98 -17.18
N PHE A 64 -1.59 -5.16 -16.64
CA PHE A 64 -1.09 -5.62 -15.36
C PHE A 64 0.42 -5.88 -15.34
N ASP A 65 1.01 -6.26 -16.48
CA ASP A 65 2.45 -6.46 -16.59
C ASP A 65 3.17 -5.13 -16.56
N THR A 66 2.66 -4.11 -17.25
CA THR A 66 3.21 -2.75 -17.17
C THR A 66 3.08 -2.20 -15.76
N PHE A 67 1.92 -2.35 -15.12
CA PHE A 67 1.72 -1.93 -13.73
C PHE A 67 2.72 -2.60 -12.78
N GLU A 68 2.83 -3.94 -12.82
CA GLU A 68 3.75 -4.68 -11.95
C GLU A 68 5.21 -4.32 -12.23
N ASN A 69 5.64 -4.36 -13.50
CA ASN A 69 7.04 -4.16 -13.86
C ASN A 69 7.52 -2.74 -13.52
N ARG A 70 6.67 -1.73 -13.72
CA ARG A 70 7.03 -0.33 -13.44
C ARG A 70 6.95 0.00 -11.96
N PHE A 71 5.87 -0.38 -11.29
CA PHE A 71 5.58 0.15 -9.96
C PHE A 71 5.91 -0.80 -8.83
N LEU A 72 5.85 -2.11 -9.04
CA LEU A 72 5.82 -3.05 -7.92
C LEU A 72 6.99 -4.04 -7.89
N LYS A 73 7.44 -4.52 -9.05
CA LYS A 73 8.39 -5.64 -9.18
C LYS A 73 9.72 -5.43 -8.45
N ASN A 74 10.16 -4.18 -8.34
CA ASN A 74 11.40 -3.81 -7.68
C ASN A 74 11.24 -3.53 -6.18
N SER A 75 10.04 -3.66 -5.62
CA SER A 75 9.70 -3.33 -4.25
C SER A 75 9.31 -4.57 -3.46
N GLU A 76 9.71 -4.71 -2.19
CA GLU A 76 9.28 -5.85 -1.37
C GLU A 76 7.77 -5.79 -1.05
N TYR A 77 7.25 -4.60 -0.75
CA TYR A 77 5.84 -4.34 -0.46
C TYR A 77 5.25 -3.25 -1.35
N ALA A 78 3.93 -3.12 -1.36
CA ALA A 78 3.20 -1.98 -1.91
C ALA A 78 2.32 -1.41 -0.80
N ILE A 79 2.31 -0.10 -0.59
CA ILE A 79 1.51 0.55 0.45
C ILE A 79 0.47 1.43 -0.22
N LEU A 80 -0.81 1.17 0.02
CA LEU A 80 -1.89 2.08 -0.31
C LEU A 80 -2.13 3.01 0.87
N VAL A 81 -2.03 4.33 0.67
CA VAL A 81 -2.32 5.34 1.69
C VAL A 81 -3.57 6.10 1.27
N VAL A 82 -4.64 6.02 2.05
CA VAL A 82 -5.94 6.61 1.72
C VAL A 82 -6.48 7.38 2.92
N ALA A 83 -7.01 8.58 2.71
CA ALA A 83 -7.73 9.29 3.75
C ALA A 83 -9.09 8.63 4.01
N GLY A 84 -9.44 8.43 5.27
CA GLY A 84 -10.64 7.69 5.67
C GLY A 84 -11.93 8.31 5.10
N GLN A 85 -12.00 9.64 5.05
CA GLN A 85 -13.11 10.39 4.44
C GLN A 85 -13.24 10.21 2.92
N GLN A 86 -12.17 9.77 2.25
CA GLN A 86 -12.10 9.50 0.81
C GLN A 86 -12.01 8.00 0.51
N ALA A 87 -12.24 7.13 1.50
CA ALA A 87 -12.05 5.69 1.36
C ALA A 87 -12.91 5.06 0.24
N ILE A 88 -14.07 5.67 -0.08
CA ILE A 88 -14.92 5.29 -1.22
C ILE A 88 -14.16 5.25 -2.56
N CYS A 89 -13.05 5.97 -2.73
CA CYS A 89 -12.25 5.90 -3.96
C CYS A 89 -11.69 4.49 -4.24
N LEU A 90 -11.54 3.65 -3.21
CA LEU A 90 -11.08 2.27 -3.38
C LEU A 90 -12.10 1.40 -4.13
N ASP A 91 -13.40 1.72 -4.06
CA ASP A 91 -14.44 1.02 -4.82
C ASP A 91 -14.19 1.14 -6.34
N LEU A 92 -13.61 2.25 -6.80
CA LEU A 92 -13.31 2.51 -8.22
C LEU A 92 -12.26 1.55 -8.79
N ILE A 93 -11.28 1.17 -7.97
CA ILE A 93 -10.18 0.29 -8.39
C ILE A 93 -10.40 -1.17 -7.99
N TYR A 94 -11.36 -1.44 -7.12
CA TYR A 94 -11.54 -2.74 -6.46
C TYR A 94 -11.62 -3.90 -7.46
N GLY A 95 -12.50 -3.79 -8.47
CA GLY A 95 -12.67 -4.86 -9.45
C GLY A 95 -11.39 -5.18 -10.22
N ARG A 96 -10.62 -4.16 -10.62
CA ARG A 96 -9.34 -4.34 -11.32
C ARG A 96 -8.27 -4.89 -10.39
N LEU A 97 -8.22 -4.39 -9.15
CA LEU A 97 -7.27 -4.85 -8.14
C LEU A 97 -7.50 -6.33 -7.80
N LEU A 98 -8.75 -6.78 -7.70
CA LEU A 98 -9.08 -8.19 -7.53
C LEU A 98 -8.55 -9.06 -8.66
N VAL A 99 -8.71 -8.63 -9.92
CA VAL A 99 -8.19 -9.37 -11.08
C VAL A 99 -6.66 -9.41 -11.02
N PHE A 100 -6.01 -8.28 -10.73
CA PHE A 100 -4.55 -8.22 -10.56
C PHE A 100 -4.06 -9.19 -9.48
N LEU A 101 -4.68 -9.18 -8.30
CA LEU A 101 -4.33 -10.08 -7.19
C LEU A 101 -4.68 -11.55 -7.46
N THR A 102 -5.57 -11.83 -8.41
CA THR A 102 -5.85 -13.19 -8.88
C THR A 102 -4.74 -13.68 -9.81
N LEU A 103 -4.25 -12.81 -10.69
CA LEU A 103 -3.17 -13.12 -11.62
C LEU A 103 -1.77 -13.08 -10.97
N ARG A 104 -1.62 -12.34 -9.87
CA ARG A 104 -0.36 -12.19 -9.13
C ARG A 104 -0.58 -12.39 -7.62
N PRO A 105 -0.96 -13.61 -7.19
CA PRO A 105 -1.42 -13.89 -5.82
C PRO A 105 -0.39 -13.55 -4.73
N THR A 106 0.91 -13.58 -5.05
CA THR A 106 1.95 -13.17 -4.11
C THR A 106 1.79 -11.73 -3.61
N TRP A 107 1.09 -10.87 -4.34
CA TRP A 107 0.86 -9.49 -3.93
C TRP A 107 -0.15 -9.37 -2.78
N ARG A 108 -1.01 -10.37 -2.52
CA ARG A 108 -1.98 -10.32 -1.41
C ARG A 108 -1.31 -10.16 -0.04
N GLN A 109 -0.17 -10.81 0.17
CA GLN A 109 0.66 -10.70 1.38
C GLN A 109 1.69 -9.55 1.34
N ARG A 110 1.75 -8.78 0.25
CA ARG A 110 2.73 -7.70 0.04
C ARG A 110 2.10 -6.31 -0.06
N PHE A 111 0.82 -6.23 -0.39
CA PHE A 111 0.06 -4.99 -0.25
C PHE A 111 -0.23 -4.74 1.21
N ILE A 112 -0.07 -3.49 1.64
CA ILE A 112 -0.43 -2.97 2.96
C ILE A 112 -1.40 -1.82 2.73
N LEU A 113 -2.52 -1.82 3.43
CA LEU A 113 -3.49 -0.73 3.38
C LEU A 113 -3.38 0.13 4.64
N ILE A 114 -3.22 1.43 4.43
CA ILE A 114 -3.20 2.43 5.49
C ILE A 114 -4.31 3.44 5.28
N TYR A 115 -5.14 3.60 6.31
CA TYR A 115 -6.11 4.68 6.41
C TYR A 115 -5.60 5.82 7.30
N ILE A 116 -5.90 7.06 6.91
CA ILE A 116 -5.72 8.27 7.72
C ILE A 116 -7.10 8.69 8.24
N GLY A 117 -7.39 8.41 9.51
CA GLY A 117 -8.74 8.44 10.08
C GLY A 117 -9.56 7.19 9.71
N ASP A 118 -10.73 7.05 10.34
CA ASP A 118 -11.60 5.89 10.08
C ASP A 118 -12.19 5.94 8.66
N PRO A 119 -12.16 4.83 7.91
CA PRO A 119 -12.72 4.77 6.56
C PRO A 119 -14.24 4.92 6.57
N VAL A 120 -14.77 5.72 5.65
CA VAL A 120 -16.21 5.93 5.46
C VAL A 120 -16.63 5.83 3.99
N GLY A 121 -17.89 5.47 3.76
CA GLY A 121 -18.53 5.53 2.44
C GLY A 121 -18.21 4.40 1.47
N GLN A 122 -17.30 3.48 1.82
CA GLN A 122 -17.03 2.28 1.03
C GLN A 122 -18.25 1.34 1.00
N SER A 123 -18.51 0.76 -0.16
CA SER A 123 -19.63 -0.17 -0.39
C SER A 123 -19.22 -1.47 -1.04
N LEU A 124 -18.07 -1.50 -1.73
CA LEU A 124 -17.59 -2.67 -2.48
C LEU A 124 -16.25 -3.17 -1.99
N PHE A 125 -15.33 -2.26 -1.65
CA PHE A 125 -13.96 -2.60 -1.32
C PHE A 125 -13.87 -3.34 0.02
N GLU A 126 -13.31 -4.54 -0.02
CA GLU A 126 -13.07 -5.38 1.15
C GLU A 126 -11.56 -5.42 1.47
N PRO A 127 -11.10 -4.86 2.60
CA PRO A 127 -9.68 -4.88 2.96
C PRO A 127 -9.08 -6.29 3.09
N THR A 128 -9.93 -7.30 3.32
CA THR A 128 -9.56 -8.72 3.44
C THR A 128 -9.02 -9.34 2.15
N ILE A 129 -9.07 -8.62 1.00
CA ILE A 129 -8.33 -9.02 -0.20
C ILE A 129 -6.81 -9.06 0.01
N PHE A 130 -6.33 -8.32 1.01
CA PHE A 130 -4.95 -8.34 1.47
C PHE A 130 -4.82 -9.23 2.71
N GLU A 131 -3.70 -9.94 2.81
CA GLU A 131 -3.38 -10.79 3.97
C GLU A 131 -2.70 -10.00 5.09
N THR A 132 -2.23 -8.78 4.81
CA THR A 132 -1.69 -7.89 5.84
C THR A 132 -2.81 -7.20 6.60
N GLU A 133 -2.63 -7.01 7.90
CA GLU A 133 -3.54 -6.20 8.71
C GLU A 133 -3.61 -4.76 8.17
N THR A 134 -4.83 -4.24 7.97
CA THR A 134 -5.06 -2.81 7.70
C THR A 134 -4.64 -1.97 8.89
N LEU A 135 -3.94 -0.87 8.63
CA LEU A 135 -3.51 0.07 9.65
C LEU A 135 -4.32 1.36 9.55
N THR A 136 -4.76 1.90 10.69
CA THR A 136 -5.47 3.18 10.75
C THR A 136 -4.67 4.13 11.63
N PHE A 137 -4.19 5.22 11.03
CA PHE A 137 -3.53 6.32 11.73
C PHE A 137 -4.52 7.45 12.01
N SER A 138 -4.18 8.36 12.91
CA SER A 138 -4.99 9.55 13.20
C SER A 138 -5.17 10.42 11.96
N GLU A 139 -6.30 11.10 11.86
CA GLU A 139 -6.51 12.17 10.88
C GLU A 139 -5.67 13.42 11.17
N SER A 140 -5.16 13.58 12.39
CA SER A 140 -4.40 14.75 12.82
C SER A 140 -2.90 14.57 12.57
N PRO A 141 -2.28 15.35 11.65
CA PRO A 141 -0.86 15.22 11.35
C PRO A 141 0.07 15.42 12.54
N GLY A 142 -0.36 16.24 13.51
CA GLY A 142 0.43 16.56 14.70
C GLY A 142 0.68 15.39 15.64
N VAL A 143 -0.08 14.30 15.53
CA VAL A 143 0.06 13.13 16.43
C VAL A 143 0.68 11.92 15.77
N TRP A 144 0.90 11.91 14.45
CA TRP A 144 1.44 10.74 13.76
C TRP A 144 2.75 10.26 14.39
N HIS A 145 3.66 11.16 14.77
CA HIS A 145 4.95 10.78 15.37
C HIS A 145 4.83 10.08 16.73
N THR A 146 3.71 10.24 17.44
CA THR A 146 3.47 9.65 18.76
C THR A 146 2.61 8.39 18.70
N GLU A 147 2.11 7.99 17.54
CA GLU A 147 1.35 6.75 17.32
C GLU A 147 2.24 5.50 17.28
N THR A 148 2.97 5.25 18.37
CA THR A 148 3.97 4.18 18.47
C THR A 148 3.44 2.80 18.08
N LYS A 149 2.23 2.45 18.53
CA LYS A 149 1.60 1.15 18.23
C LYS A 149 1.45 0.90 16.72
N ASN A 150 0.96 1.89 15.96
CA ASN A 150 0.75 1.75 14.52
C ASN A 150 2.08 1.73 13.76
N TRP A 151 3.04 2.55 14.18
CA TRP A 151 4.40 2.50 13.63
C TRP A 151 5.10 1.18 13.91
N ASP A 152 4.98 0.63 15.12
CA ASP A 152 5.60 -0.64 15.49
C ASP A 152 5.02 -1.79 14.66
N LYS A 153 3.71 -1.79 14.41
CA LYS A 153 3.07 -2.74 13.48
C LYS A 153 3.62 -2.59 12.06
N LEU A 154 3.62 -1.38 11.49
CA LEU A 154 4.12 -1.14 10.14
C LEU A 154 5.59 -1.56 10.00
N LEU A 155 6.44 -1.10 10.92
CA LEU A 155 7.86 -1.47 10.92
C LEU A 155 8.07 -2.96 11.20
N GLY A 156 7.21 -3.60 11.98
CA GLY A 156 7.21 -5.04 12.19
C GLY A 156 6.94 -5.81 10.89
N ILE A 157 5.88 -5.44 10.16
CA ILE A 157 5.56 -5.99 8.84
C ILE A 157 6.74 -5.78 7.90
N LEU A 158 7.26 -4.56 7.82
CA LEU A 158 8.39 -4.25 6.95
C LEU A 158 9.69 -4.95 7.40
N ARG A 159 9.92 -5.25 8.67
CA ARG A 159 11.11 -6.01 9.09
C ARG A 159 10.99 -7.50 8.77
N SER A 160 9.77 -8.02 8.73
CA SER A 160 9.55 -9.40 8.32
C SER A 160 10.12 -9.59 6.91
N LYS A 161 10.97 -10.59 6.72
CA LYS A 161 11.47 -10.90 5.38
C LYS A 161 10.34 -11.52 4.60
N PHE A 162 9.80 -10.79 3.63
CA PHE A 162 9.15 -11.43 2.49
C PHE A 162 10.21 -12.26 1.75
N GLY A 163 10.31 -13.55 2.08
CA GLY A 163 11.32 -14.47 1.55
C GLY A 163 12.17 -15.25 2.58
N GLY A 164 11.69 -15.46 3.81
CA GLY A 164 12.30 -16.40 4.76
C GLY A 164 11.26 -17.35 5.36
N HIS A 165 11.29 -18.61 4.94
CA HIS A 165 10.48 -19.75 5.43
C HIS A 165 8.99 -19.80 5.04
N ALA A 166 8.73 -20.39 3.87
CA ALA A 166 7.71 -21.43 3.75
C ALA A 166 8.42 -22.77 3.53
N GLN A 167 9.16 -23.26 4.54
CA GLN A 167 9.41 -24.71 4.63
C GLN A 167 8.10 -25.34 5.09
N PHE A 168 7.28 -25.77 4.13
CA PHE A 168 6.29 -26.81 4.40
C PHE A 168 7.06 -28.06 4.81
N ARG A 169 7.24 -28.27 6.13
CA ARG A 169 7.45 -29.61 6.65
C ARG A 169 6.10 -30.30 6.62
N LEU A 170 5.85 -31.03 5.54
CA LEU A 170 4.89 -32.13 5.56
C LEU A 170 5.51 -33.21 6.46
N ASN A 171 5.14 -33.20 7.74
CA ASN A 171 5.32 -34.36 8.59
C ASN A 171 4.21 -35.35 8.22
N PHE A 172 4.52 -36.30 7.35
CA PHE A 172 3.73 -37.52 7.27
C PHE A 172 4.11 -38.38 8.50
N GLN A 173 3.15 -38.58 9.39
CA GLN A 173 3.17 -39.69 10.35
C GLN A 173 2.70 -40.97 9.67
#